data_AF-A0A2N0TXH5-F1
#
_entry.id   AF-A0A2N0TXH5-F1
#
_cell.length_a   1.000
_cell.length_b   1.000
_cell.length_c   1.000
_cell.angle_alpha   90.00
_cell.angle_beta   90.00
_cell.angle_gamma   90.00
#
_symmetry.space_group_name_H-M   'P 1'
#
loop_
_entity.id
_entity.type
_entity.pdbx_description
1 polymer ?
#
loop_
_entity_poly.entity_id
_entity_poly.type
_entity_poly.pdbx_seq_one_letter_code
_entity_poly.pdbx_strand_id
1 'polypeptide(L)'
;MKLKLALRRTNLEEQLYKSRKQRISSENVLQQVQEIFEQEAVKADKILEEIHSGSAGNNNFNLDLLESNRIFHLSDIEKLCIDYRLRFLDSGYFKGEIPYEAVSRIKAIEKEQQISLKGFKIVAPSKLFKLENADDPLLFAPMGNDYFYLIHKWGNDLHPLRKLLMWPFRHLENFIGSLLVLSFILALLIPDGLFSPQQTTTQFFMIFFFVFKWVAGLAIFYGFKKGKNFSSAIWRSKYYNA
;
A
#
# COMPACT_ATOMS: atom_id res chain seq x y z
N MET A 1 43.89 -71.02 -14.38
CA MET A 1 42.63 -70.28 -14.58
C MET A 1 42.22 -69.67 -13.24
N LYS A 2 42.57 -68.40 -12.97
CA LYS A 2 42.25 -67.73 -11.68
C LYS A 2 40.96 -66.92 -11.85
N LEU A 3 39.84 -67.41 -11.31
CA LEU A 3 38.61 -66.61 -11.18
C LEU A 3 38.85 -65.53 -10.13
N LYS A 4 38.86 -64.27 -10.56
CA LYS A 4 38.92 -63.10 -9.68
C LYS A 4 37.48 -62.60 -9.51
N LEU A 5 36.78 -63.04 -8.45
CA LEU A 5 35.51 -62.43 -8.07
C LEU A 5 35.80 -61.02 -7.54
N ALA A 6 35.66 -60.01 -8.39
CA ALA A 6 35.70 -58.62 -8.00
C ALA A 6 34.34 -58.25 -7.38
N LEU A 7 34.26 -58.27 -6.05
CA LEU A 7 33.11 -57.72 -5.33
C LEU A 7 33.08 -56.20 -5.54
N ARG A 8 31.97 -55.70 -6.10
CA ARG A 8 31.73 -54.27 -6.29
C ARG A 8 31.77 -53.56 -4.93
N ARG A 9 32.42 -52.39 -4.88
CA ARG A 9 32.43 -51.53 -3.70
C ARG A 9 31.00 -51.06 -3.42
N THR A 10 30.58 -51.18 -2.16
CA THR A 10 29.22 -50.84 -1.74
C THR A 10 29.02 -49.32 -1.80
N ASN A 11 28.03 -48.87 -2.56
CA ASN A 11 27.61 -47.48 -2.58
C ASN A 11 26.73 -47.20 -1.34
N LEU A 12 27.20 -46.31 -0.46
CA LEU A 12 26.52 -45.97 0.79
C LEU A 12 25.19 -45.23 0.55
N GLU A 13 25.07 -44.47 -0.54
CA GLU A 13 23.84 -43.77 -0.92
C GLU A 13 22.75 -44.78 -1.30
N GLU A 14 23.07 -45.81 -2.08
CA GLU A 14 22.13 -46.87 -2.44
C GLU A 14 21.69 -47.70 -1.21
N GLN A 15 22.61 -47.98 -0.28
CA GLN A 15 22.30 -48.65 0.98
C GLN A 15 21.37 -47.79 1.85
N LEU A 16 21.58 -46.47 1.89
CA LEU A 16 20.72 -45.53 2.59
C LEU A 16 19.32 -45.50 1.98
N TYR A 17 19.18 -45.46 0.64
CA TYR A 17 17.88 -45.54 -0.03
C TYR A 17 17.17 -46.88 0.22
N LYS A 18 17.89 -48.01 0.21
CA LYS A 18 17.34 -49.33 0.56
C LYS A 18 16.84 -49.40 2.01
N SER A 19 17.65 -48.91 2.95
CA SER A 19 17.29 -48.87 4.38
C SER A 19 16.09 -47.95 4.63
N ARG A 20 16.06 -46.78 3.96
CA ARG A 20 14.92 -45.84 4.01
C ARG A 20 13.63 -46.46 3.48
N LYS A 21 13.68 -47.15 2.33
CA LYS A 21 12.52 -47.79 1.70
C LYS A 21 11.95 -48.96 2.53
N GLN A 22 12.79 -49.60 3.36
CA GLN A 22 12.36 -50.63 4.31
C GLN A 22 11.74 -50.05 5.58
N ARG A 23 12.23 -48.90 6.05
CA ARG A 23 11.75 -48.25 7.29
C ARG A 23 10.50 -47.41 7.09
N ILE A 24 10.35 -46.78 5.92
CA ILE A 24 9.32 -45.76 5.67
C ILE A 24 8.68 -46.03 4.31
N SER A 25 7.38 -46.32 4.29
CA SER A 25 6.63 -46.33 3.03
C SER A 25 6.64 -44.91 2.47
N SER A 26 7.19 -44.73 1.28
CA SER A 26 7.23 -43.45 0.57
C SER A 26 5.84 -42.82 0.42
N GLU A 27 4.80 -43.65 0.34
CA GLU A 27 3.38 -43.23 0.27
C GLU A 27 2.92 -42.58 1.58
N ASN A 28 3.31 -43.09 2.75
CA ASN A 28 2.95 -42.51 4.05
C ASN A 28 3.62 -41.14 4.28
N VAL A 29 4.84 -40.94 3.79
CA VAL A 29 5.51 -39.63 3.87
C VAL A 29 4.83 -38.63 2.95
N LEU A 30 4.48 -39.05 1.73
CA LEU A 30 3.76 -38.19 0.80
C LEU A 30 2.38 -37.79 1.34
N GLN A 31 1.65 -38.74 1.95
CA GLN A 31 0.37 -38.45 2.63
C GLN A 31 0.54 -37.48 3.79
N GLN A 32 1.51 -37.70 4.68
CA GLN A 32 1.79 -36.78 5.80
C GLN A 32 2.18 -35.39 5.32
N VAL A 33 3.00 -35.31 4.28
CA VAL A 33 3.40 -34.04 3.66
C VAL A 33 2.18 -33.35 3.03
N GLN A 34 1.32 -34.11 2.35
CA GLN A 34 0.09 -33.59 1.77
C GLN A 34 -0.89 -33.08 2.84
N GLU A 35 -1.06 -33.81 3.95
CA GLU A 35 -1.87 -33.36 5.09
C GLU A 35 -1.34 -32.06 5.70
N ILE A 36 -0.01 -31.91 5.83
CA ILE A 36 0.60 -30.65 6.30
C ILE A 36 0.29 -29.51 5.34
N PHE A 37 0.44 -29.73 4.02
CA PHE A 37 0.13 -28.71 3.01
C PHE A 37 -1.36 -28.35 2.98
N GLU A 38 -2.27 -29.32 3.13
CA GLU A 38 -3.72 -29.07 3.20
C GLU A 38 -4.08 -28.24 4.45
N GLN A 39 -3.49 -28.56 5.61
CA GLN A 39 -3.68 -27.76 6.81
C GLN A 39 -3.14 -26.33 6.65
N GLU A 40 -2.01 -26.16 5.96
CA GLU A 40 -1.46 -24.84 5.67
C GLU A 40 -2.29 -24.06 4.66
N ALA A 41 -2.88 -24.73 3.67
CA ALA A 41 -3.78 -24.12 2.68
C ALA A 41 -5.04 -23.58 3.37
N VAL A 42 -5.69 -24.39 4.21
CA VAL A 42 -6.88 -23.97 4.98
C VAL A 42 -6.60 -22.75 5.86
N LYS A 43 -5.40 -22.65 6.44
CA LYS A 43 -4.99 -21.45 7.20
C LYS A 43 -4.80 -20.23 6.31
N ALA A 44 -4.24 -20.40 5.11
CA ALA A 44 -4.11 -19.31 4.13
C ALA A 44 -5.49 -18.79 3.71
N ASP A 45 -6.43 -19.69 3.43
CA ASP A 45 -7.77 -19.34 2.99
C ASP A 45 -8.50 -18.54 4.07
N LYS A 46 -8.40 -18.96 5.35
CA LYS A 46 -8.95 -18.19 6.48
C LYS A 46 -8.37 -16.78 6.60
N ILE A 47 -7.06 -16.63 6.40
CA ILE A 47 -6.41 -15.32 6.43
C ILE A 47 -6.92 -14.46 5.28
N LEU A 48 -7.02 -15.00 4.07
CA LEU A 48 -7.56 -14.29 2.92
C LEU A 48 -9.02 -13.87 3.17
N GLU A 49 -9.85 -14.75 3.70
CA GLU A 49 -11.22 -14.44 4.10
C GLU A 49 -11.27 -13.29 5.11
N GLU A 50 -10.41 -13.28 6.13
CA GLU A 50 -10.37 -12.17 7.11
C GLU A 50 -9.86 -10.86 6.52
N ILE A 51 -8.90 -10.92 5.59
CA ILE A 51 -8.45 -9.72 4.88
C ILE A 51 -9.58 -9.16 3.99
N HIS A 52 -10.35 -10.01 3.32
CA HIS A 52 -11.48 -9.57 2.49
C HIS A 52 -12.70 -9.15 3.30
N SER A 53 -12.93 -9.74 4.48
CA SER A 53 -14.05 -9.41 5.36
C SER A 53 -13.90 -8.01 5.98
N GLY A 54 -12.66 -7.55 6.21
CA GLY A 54 -12.38 -6.27 6.84
C GLY A 54 -12.89 -6.19 8.29
N SER A 55 -12.91 -7.32 8.99
CA SER A 55 -13.45 -7.45 10.35
C SER A 55 -12.78 -6.49 11.34
N ALA A 56 -13.56 -5.67 12.04
CA ALA A 56 -13.01 -4.75 13.04
C ALA A 56 -12.47 -5.52 14.26
N GLY A 57 -11.25 -5.21 14.69
CA GLY A 57 -10.64 -5.81 15.88
C GLY A 57 -9.32 -5.16 16.25
N ASN A 58 -8.93 -5.27 17.52
CA ASN A 58 -7.59 -4.93 18.00
C ASN A 58 -6.85 -6.23 18.28
N ASN A 59 -5.57 -6.27 17.89
CA ASN A 59 -4.73 -7.44 18.11
C ASN A 59 -3.85 -7.21 19.33
N ASN A 60 -3.87 -8.15 20.27
CA ASN A 60 -3.04 -8.09 21.47
C ASN A 60 -1.65 -8.63 21.14
N PHE A 61 -0.80 -7.78 20.59
CA PHE A 61 0.58 -8.13 20.30
C PHE A 61 1.43 -8.20 21.56
N ASN A 62 2.38 -9.12 21.57
CA ASN A 62 3.49 -9.11 22.51
C ASN A 62 4.58 -8.16 21.99
N LEU A 63 4.73 -7.02 22.66
CA LEU A 63 5.65 -5.94 22.27
C LEU A 63 7.12 -6.37 22.27
N ASP A 64 7.49 -7.35 23.11
CA ASP A 64 8.88 -7.84 23.22
C ASP A 64 9.36 -8.58 21.97
N LEU A 65 8.40 -9.11 21.20
CA LEU A 65 8.65 -9.89 19.98
C LEU A 65 8.47 -9.06 18.70
N LEU A 66 8.12 -7.77 18.81
CA LEU A 66 7.86 -6.92 17.65
C LEU A 66 9.07 -6.09 17.23
N GLU A 67 9.22 -5.93 15.91
CA GLU A 67 10.18 -4.97 15.36
C GLU A 67 9.66 -3.54 15.52
N SER A 68 10.32 -2.73 16.36
CA SER A 68 9.84 -1.36 16.66
C SER A 68 9.81 -0.42 15.44
N ASN A 69 10.61 -0.70 14.41
CA ASN A 69 10.66 0.07 13.16
C ASN A 69 9.43 -0.13 12.25
N ARG A 70 8.54 -1.07 12.58
CA ARG A 70 7.30 -1.35 11.85
C ARG A 70 6.05 -0.86 12.56
N ILE A 71 6.22 -0.23 13.72
CA ILE A 71 5.12 0.33 14.50
C ILE A 71 4.95 1.79 14.08
N PHE A 72 3.74 2.13 13.63
CA PHE A 72 3.40 3.48 13.18
C PHE A 72 2.16 3.97 13.92
N HIS A 73 2.18 5.25 14.32
CA HIS A 73 1.00 5.90 14.85
C HIS A 73 0.08 6.35 13.71
N LEU A 74 -1.22 6.46 13.97
CA LEU A 74 -2.20 6.92 12.98
C LEU A 74 -1.82 8.28 12.36
N SER A 75 -1.23 9.19 13.13
CA SER A 75 -0.79 10.50 12.62
C SER A 75 0.32 10.39 11.57
N ASP A 76 1.21 9.40 11.68
CA ASP A 76 2.27 9.18 10.70
C ASP A 76 1.70 8.66 9.39
N ILE A 77 0.74 7.72 9.50
CA ILE A 77 -0.01 7.17 8.37
C ILE A 77 -0.85 8.26 7.71
N GLU A 78 -1.53 9.10 8.49
CA GLU A 78 -2.29 10.24 8.01
C GLU A 78 -1.41 11.21 7.21
N LYS A 79 -0.25 11.60 7.78
CA LYS A 79 0.71 12.48 7.10
C LYS A 79 1.19 11.88 5.78
N LEU A 80 1.53 10.58 5.76
CA LEU A 80 1.89 9.86 4.55
C LEU A 80 0.75 9.90 3.51
N CYS A 81 -0.48 9.64 3.95
CA CYS A 81 -1.65 9.65 3.07
C CYS A 81 -1.92 11.04 2.49
N ILE A 82 -1.78 12.09 3.29
CA ILE A 82 -1.97 13.48 2.82
C ILE A 82 -0.88 13.86 1.83
N ASP A 83 0.39 13.57 2.16
CA ASP A 83 1.56 13.97 1.37
C ASP A 83 1.57 13.38 -0.04
N TYR A 84 1.15 12.13 -0.19
CA TYR A 84 1.18 11.37 -1.45
C TYR A 84 -0.19 11.14 -2.08
N ARG A 85 -1.26 11.67 -1.46
CA ARG A 85 -2.66 11.47 -1.84
C ARG A 85 -3.01 9.98 -1.90
N LEU A 86 -2.83 9.30 -0.77
CA LEU A 86 -3.21 7.91 -0.52
C LEU A 86 -4.44 7.86 0.39
N ARG A 87 -5.02 6.68 0.53
CA ARG A 87 -6.10 6.40 1.47
C ARG A 87 -5.71 5.28 2.40
N PHE A 88 -6.15 5.36 3.63
CA PHE A 88 -6.02 4.33 4.65
C PHE A 88 -7.40 3.79 5.00
N LEU A 89 -7.71 2.59 4.50
CA LEU A 89 -9.04 1.97 4.60
C LEU A 89 -8.91 0.51 5.03
N ASP A 90 -10.03 -0.08 5.45
CA ASP A 90 -10.10 -1.51 5.73
C ASP A 90 -9.79 -2.30 4.47
N SER A 91 -9.06 -3.40 4.62
CA SER A 91 -8.61 -4.23 3.51
C SER A 91 -9.76 -4.79 2.65
N GLY A 92 -10.96 -4.95 3.22
CA GLY A 92 -12.15 -5.37 2.46
C GLY A 92 -12.57 -4.38 1.36
N TYR A 93 -12.13 -3.12 1.40
CA TYR A 93 -12.36 -2.17 0.30
C TYR A 93 -11.33 -2.29 -0.83
N PHE A 94 -10.20 -2.96 -0.58
CA PHE A 94 -9.14 -3.11 -1.55
C PHE A 94 -9.56 -4.11 -2.63
N LYS A 95 -9.46 -3.68 -3.91
CA LYS A 95 -9.86 -4.49 -5.06
C LYS A 95 -8.67 -5.09 -5.82
N GLY A 96 -7.44 -4.81 -5.38
CA GLY A 96 -6.25 -5.42 -5.95
C GLY A 96 -6.02 -6.81 -5.39
N GLU A 97 -5.21 -7.60 -6.09
CA GLU A 97 -4.77 -8.89 -5.59
C GLU A 97 -3.78 -8.73 -4.43
N ILE A 98 -3.93 -9.59 -3.43
CA ILE A 98 -3.03 -9.64 -2.29
C ILE A 98 -2.02 -10.76 -2.56
N PRO A 99 -0.73 -10.43 -2.64
CA PRO A 99 0.29 -11.40 -3.01
C PRO A 99 0.45 -12.46 -1.92
N TYR A 100 0.85 -13.66 -2.32
CA TYR A 100 1.05 -14.77 -1.39
C TYR A 100 2.11 -14.44 -0.33
N GLU A 101 3.09 -13.60 -0.66
CA GLU A 101 4.10 -13.09 0.25
C GLU A 101 3.47 -12.36 1.45
N ALA A 102 2.42 -11.56 1.24
CA ALA A 102 1.71 -10.89 2.33
C ALA A 102 1.03 -11.92 3.25
N VAL A 103 0.36 -12.92 2.68
CA VAL A 103 -0.28 -14.00 3.45
C VAL A 103 0.76 -14.81 4.24
N SER A 104 1.89 -15.12 3.62
CA SER A 104 3.01 -15.83 4.26
C SER A 104 3.57 -15.04 5.45
N ARG A 105 3.72 -13.71 5.30
CA ARG A 105 4.15 -12.82 6.40
C ARG A 105 3.13 -12.77 7.54
N ILE A 106 1.84 -12.73 7.23
CA ILE A 106 0.78 -12.80 8.26
C ILE A 106 0.89 -14.10 9.05
N LYS A 107 1.00 -15.25 8.36
CA LYS A 107 1.17 -16.56 9.02
C LYS A 107 2.38 -16.59 9.95
N ALA A 108 3.51 -16.02 9.51
CA ALA A 108 4.72 -15.96 10.31
C ALA A 108 4.50 -15.14 11.60
N ILE A 109 3.88 -13.96 11.49
CA ILE A 109 3.58 -13.09 12.63
C ILE A 109 2.57 -13.75 13.58
N GLU A 110 1.48 -14.33 13.05
CA GLU A 110 0.48 -15.07 13.84
C GLU A 110 1.11 -16.21 14.64
N LYS A 111 2.04 -16.95 14.03
CA LYS A 111 2.76 -18.04 14.69
C LYS A 111 3.73 -17.55 15.76
N GLU A 112 4.45 -16.46 15.50
CA GLU A 112 5.39 -15.88 16.47
C GLU A 112 4.66 -15.28 17.67
N GLN A 113 3.56 -14.59 17.41
CA GLN A 113 2.77 -13.88 18.42
C GLN A 113 1.72 -14.78 19.10
N GLN A 114 1.47 -15.98 18.56
CA GLN A 114 0.41 -16.91 19.01
C GLN A 114 -0.99 -16.28 19.04
N ILE A 115 -1.28 -15.41 18.05
CA ILE A 115 -2.57 -14.73 17.89
C ILE A 115 -3.11 -14.94 16.49
N SER A 116 -4.40 -14.66 16.30
CA SER A 116 -4.99 -14.53 14.97
C SER A 116 -5.21 -13.05 14.67
N LEU A 117 -4.62 -12.57 13.59
CA LEU A 117 -4.65 -11.17 13.19
C LEU A 117 -5.98 -10.82 12.53
N LYS A 118 -6.56 -9.69 12.95
CA LYS A 118 -7.82 -9.15 12.45
C LYS A 118 -7.71 -7.64 12.22
N GLY A 119 -8.70 -7.05 11.55
CA GLY A 119 -8.75 -5.59 11.38
C GLY A 119 -7.76 -5.04 10.38
N PHE A 120 -7.36 -5.83 9.39
CA PHE A 120 -6.38 -5.42 8.40
C PHE A 120 -6.79 -4.12 7.70
N LYS A 121 -5.81 -3.23 7.54
CA LYS A 121 -5.97 -1.95 6.83
C LYS A 121 -4.91 -1.81 5.76
N ILE A 122 -5.28 -1.18 4.66
CA ILE A 122 -4.40 -0.96 3.52
C ILE A 122 -4.25 0.53 3.27
N VAL A 123 -3.00 0.98 3.14
CA VAL A 123 -2.67 2.28 2.54
C VAL A 123 -2.48 2.08 1.05
N ALA A 124 -3.25 2.79 0.24
CA ALA A 124 -3.18 2.68 -1.22
C ALA A 124 -3.67 3.96 -1.93
N PRO A 125 -3.21 4.25 -3.16
CA PRO A 125 -3.82 5.27 -4.01
C PRO A 125 -5.32 5.05 -4.22
N SER A 126 -6.11 6.13 -4.31
CA SER A 126 -7.56 6.07 -4.55
C SER A 126 -7.98 5.31 -5.82
N LYS A 127 -7.06 5.12 -6.78
CA LYS A 127 -7.30 4.31 -7.98
C LYS A 127 -7.36 2.81 -7.67
N LEU A 128 -6.62 2.32 -6.68
CA LEU A 128 -6.51 0.89 -6.33
C LEU A 128 -7.79 0.33 -5.69
N PHE A 129 -8.60 1.20 -5.09
CA PHE A 129 -9.94 0.85 -4.61
C PHE A 129 -10.95 0.68 -5.77
N LYS A 130 -10.54 0.90 -7.02
CA LYS A 130 -11.38 0.82 -8.22
C LYS A 130 -10.82 -0.06 -9.34
N LEU A 131 -9.50 -0.11 -9.50
CA LEU A 131 -8.79 -0.82 -10.58
C LEU A 131 -7.64 -1.64 -10.01
N GLU A 132 -7.40 -2.82 -10.58
CA GLU A 132 -6.38 -3.79 -10.18
C GLU A 132 -4.92 -3.33 -10.36
N ASN A 133 -4.67 -2.21 -11.05
CA ASN A 133 -3.32 -1.73 -11.35
C ASN A 133 -2.60 -1.21 -10.11
N ALA A 134 -1.73 -2.01 -9.51
CA ALA A 134 -1.05 -1.74 -8.24
C ALA A 134 0.12 -0.74 -8.33
N ASP A 135 0.00 0.36 -7.59
CA ASP A 135 1.12 1.22 -7.19
C ASP A 135 1.20 1.23 -5.65
N ASP A 136 2.15 0.46 -5.09
CA ASP A 136 2.60 0.52 -3.68
C ASP A 136 1.55 0.41 -2.54
N PRO A 137 0.74 -0.66 -2.46
CA PRO A 137 -0.02 -0.95 -1.25
C PRO A 137 0.84 -1.33 -0.04
N LEU A 138 0.45 -0.81 1.14
CA LEU A 138 0.99 -1.18 2.44
C LEU A 138 -0.11 -1.83 3.28
N LEU A 139 0.15 -3.01 3.84
CA LEU A 139 -0.77 -3.72 4.72
C LEU A 139 -0.38 -3.54 6.19
N PHE A 140 -1.37 -3.17 6.98
CA PHE A 140 -1.25 -2.92 8.41
C PHE A 140 -2.21 -3.80 9.22
N ALA A 141 -1.82 -4.13 10.45
CA ALA A 141 -2.71 -4.66 11.48
C ALA A 141 -2.80 -3.69 12.68
N PRO A 142 -4.00 -3.47 13.25
CA PRO A 142 -4.20 -2.61 14.41
C PRO A 142 -3.64 -3.26 15.69
N MET A 143 -2.89 -2.47 16.45
CA MET A 143 -2.35 -2.85 17.76
C MET A 143 -3.19 -2.28 18.93
N GLY A 144 -4.15 -1.40 18.63
CA GLY A 144 -4.86 -0.59 19.61
C GLY A 144 -4.19 0.78 19.84
N ASN A 145 -4.89 1.69 20.53
CA ASN A 145 -4.42 3.05 20.83
C ASN A 145 -3.90 3.82 19.60
N ASP A 146 -4.56 3.68 18.45
CA ASP A 146 -4.18 4.30 17.18
C ASP A 146 -2.79 3.90 16.64
N TYR A 147 -2.21 2.81 17.15
CA TYR A 147 -1.00 2.20 16.60
C TYR A 147 -1.32 1.07 15.63
N PHE A 148 -0.50 0.98 14.59
CA PHE A 148 -0.60 0.01 13.52
C PHE A 148 0.76 -0.61 13.25
N TYR A 149 0.77 -1.93 13.06
CA TYR A 149 1.96 -2.69 12.69
C TYR A 149 1.99 -2.91 11.18
N LEU A 150 3.09 -2.53 10.53
CA LEU A 150 3.32 -2.76 9.11
C LEU A 150 3.70 -4.23 8.85
N ILE A 151 2.80 -4.95 8.20
CA ILE A 151 2.98 -6.37 7.88
C ILE A 151 3.85 -6.51 6.64
N HIS A 152 3.44 -5.86 5.55
CA HIS A 152 4.06 -6.03 4.25
C HIS A 152 3.80 -4.83 3.31
N LYS A 153 4.74 -4.64 2.38
CA LYS A 153 4.66 -3.73 1.24
C LYS A 153 4.85 -4.55 -0.02
N TRP A 154 4.02 -4.32 -1.04
CA TRP A 154 4.18 -4.93 -2.37
C TRP A 154 3.83 -3.94 -3.47
N GLY A 155 4.12 -4.30 -4.72
CA GLY A 155 3.90 -3.43 -5.89
C GLY A 155 5.11 -2.59 -6.27
N ASN A 156 4.89 -1.65 -7.19
CA ASN A 156 5.93 -0.74 -7.69
C ASN A 156 5.97 0.58 -6.92
N ASP A 157 7.19 1.07 -6.72
CA ASP A 157 7.45 2.32 -6.01
C ASP A 157 6.72 3.53 -6.61
N LEU A 158 6.16 4.37 -5.74
CA LEU A 158 5.60 5.65 -6.15
C LEU A 158 6.68 6.56 -6.77
N HIS A 159 6.37 7.20 -7.90
CA HIS A 159 7.29 8.16 -8.54
C HIS A 159 7.69 9.30 -7.58
N PRO A 160 8.98 9.67 -7.46
CA PRO A 160 9.46 10.61 -6.44
C PRO A 160 8.82 12.01 -6.55
N LEU A 161 8.55 12.47 -7.77
CA LEU A 161 7.88 13.75 -8.01
C LEU A 161 6.39 13.77 -7.61
N ARG A 162 5.79 12.62 -7.28
CA ARG A 162 4.38 12.53 -6.90
C ARG A 162 4.07 13.42 -5.71
N LYS A 163 4.97 13.50 -4.72
CA LYS A 163 4.81 14.35 -3.54
C LYS A 163 4.62 15.83 -3.91
N LEU A 164 5.42 16.31 -4.86
CA LEU A 164 5.37 17.69 -5.34
C LEU A 164 4.10 17.94 -6.17
N LEU A 165 3.78 17.04 -7.10
CA LEU A 165 2.59 17.14 -7.94
C LEU A 165 1.28 17.12 -7.15
N MET A 166 1.25 16.38 -6.03
CA MET A 166 0.09 16.30 -5.15
C MET A 166 0.03 17.42 -4.11
N TRP A 167 1.10 18.21 -3.94
CA TRP A 167 1.21 19.24 -2.92
C TRP A 167 0.08 20.29 -2.93
N PRO A 168 -0.37 20.80 -4.11
CA PRO A 168 -1.51 21.71 -4.19
C PRO A 168 -2.82 21.11 -3.65
N PHE A 169 -2.96 19.79 -3.67
CA PHE A 169 -4.22 19.11 -3.35
C PHE A 169 -4.28 18.61 -1.89
N ARG A 170 -3.31 18.97 -1.05
CA ARG A 170 -3.27 18.55 0.36
C ARG A 170 -4.36 19.21 1.18
N HIS A 171 -4.46 20.53 1.08
CA HIS A 171 -5.40 21.40 1.77
C HIS A 171 -5.87 22.52 0.83
N LEU A 172 -6.95 23.21 1.22
CA LEU A 172 -7.49 24.33 0.46
C LEU A 172 -6.50 25.50 0.38
N GLU A 173 -5.73 25.75 1.44
CA GLU A 173 -4.75 26.83 1.49
C GLU A 173 -3.63 26.62 0.47
N ASN A 174 -3.07 25.40 0.41
CA ASN A 174 -2.05 25.04 -0.58
C ASN A 174 -2.57 25.18 -2.00
N PHE A 175 -3.84 24.83 -2.22
CA PHE A 175 -4.48 24.96 -3.52
C PHE A 175 -4.61 26.42 -3.93
N ILE A 176 -5.16 27.27 -3.06
CA ILE A 176 -5.28 28.72 -3.32
C ILE A 176 -3.89 29.33 -3.55
N GLY A 177 -2.91 28.99 -2.71
CA GLY A 177 -1.52 29.43 -2.88
C GLY A 177 -0.92 29.02 -4.23
N SER A 178 -1.15 27.78 -4.66
CA SER A 178 -0.69 27.30 -5.97
C SER A 178 -1.37 28.03 -7.14
N LEU A 179 -2.65 28.37 -7.01
CA LEU A 179 -3.38 29.15 -8.02
C LEU A 179 -2.87 30.59 -8.08
N LEU A 180 -2.55 31.20 -6.93
CA LEU A 180 -1.93 32.52 -6.88
C LEU A 180 -0.57 32.52 -7.58
N VAL A 181 0.31 31.58 -7.26
CA VAL A 181 1.63 31.45 -7.89
C VAL A 181 1.50 31.22 -9.41
N LEU A 182 0.62 30.31 -9.82
CA LEU A 182 0.37 30.04 -11.23
C LEU A 182 -0.15 31.30 -11.95
N SER A 183 -1.09 32.01 -11.33
CA SER A 183 -1.68 33.22 -11.91
C SER A 183 -0.67 34.36 -11.99
N PHE A 184 0.26 34.44 -11.03
CA PHE A 184 1.35 35.40 -11.05
C PHE A 184 2.32 35.12 -12.20
N ILE A 185 2.71 33.85 -12.38
CA ILE A 185 3.56 33.42 -13.50
C ILE A 185 2.86 33.73 -14.83
N LEU A 186 1.57 33.41 -14.96
CA LEU A 186 0.81 33.70 -16.17
C LEU A 186 0.71 35.22 -16.43
N ALA A 187 0.56 36.03 -15.39
CA ALA A 187 0.55 37.49 -15.53
C ALA A 187 1.89 38.04 -16.03
N LEU A 188 3.02 37.47 -15.59
CA LEU A 188 4.36 37.84 -16.10
C LEU A 188 4.58 37.49 -17.57
N LEU A 189 3.86 36.51 -18.11
CA LEU A 189 3.95 36.12 -19.53
C LEU A 189 3.09 37.01 -20.44
N ILE A 190 2.26 37.89 -19.89
CA ILE A 190 1.44 38.82 -20.67
C ILE A 190 2.32 39.99 -21.11
N PRO A 191 2.49 40.22 -22.43
CA PRO A 191 3.35 41.29 -22.92
C PRO A 191 2.81 42.68 -22.59
N ASP A 192 3.73 43.60 -22.36
CA ASP A 192 3.45 45.03 -22.26
C ASP A 192 2.76 45.52 -23.54
N GLY A 193 1.78 46.42 -23.41
CA GLY A 193 1.02 46.92 -24.56
C GLY A 193 -0.27 46.16 -24.87
N LEU A 194 -0.43 44.91 -24.41
CA LEU A 194 -1.61 44.10 -24.78
C LEU A 194 -2.93 44.67 -24.22
N PHE A 195 -2.89 45.22 -23.01
CA PHE A 195 -4.06 45.77 -22.31
C PHE A 195 -3.93 47.26 -21.97
N SER A 196 -2.75 47.87 -22.12
CA SER A 196 -2.52 49.32 -21.98
C SER A 196 -1.19 49.71 -22.64
N PRO A 197 -1.07 50.94 -23.18
CA PRO A 197 0.15 51.45 -23.79
C PRO A 197 1.39 51.46 -22.87
N GLN A 198 1.21 51.57 -21.55
CA GLN A 198 2.27 51.54 -20.54
C GLN A 198 1.79 50.76 -19.33
N GLN A 199 2.51 49.69 -18.94
CA GLN A 199 2.17 48.92 -17.74
C GLN A 199 2.77 49.59 -16.50
N THR A 200 1.92 50.18 -15.67
CA THR A 200 2.29 50.59 -14.31
C THR A 200 2.17 49.39 -13.35
N THR A 201 2.82 49.45 -12.19
CA THR A 201 2.71 48.43 -11.14
C THR A 201 1.26 48.14 -10.74
N THR A 202 0.43 49.19 -10.63
CA THR A 202 -1.00 49.05 -10.34
C THR A 202 -1.73 48.25 -11.42
N GLN A 203 -1.39 48.50 -12.69
CA GLN A 203 -2.01 47.79 -13.80
C GLN A 203 -1.57 46.33 -13.86
N PHE A 204 -0.31 46.02 -13.57
CA PHE A 204 0.16 44.65 -13.44
C PHE A 204 -0.68 43.88 -12.40
N PHE A 205 -0.89 44.46 -11.20
CA PHE A 205 -1.74 43.83 -10.18
C PHE A 205 -3.19 43.67 -10.62
N MET A 206 -3.76 44.62 -11.36
CA MET A 206 -5.10 44.47 -11.95
C MET A 206 -5.17 43.29 -12.92
N ILE A 207 -4.19 43.15 -13.83
CA ILE A 207 -4.09 42.03 -14.76
C ILE A 207 -3.93 40.72 -13.99
N PHE A 208 -3.05 40.68 -12.99
CA PHE A 208 -2.84 39.53 -12.13
C PHE A 208 -4.14 39.06 -11.44
N PHE A 209 -4.90 39.96 -10.82
CA PHE A 209 -6.17 39.60 -10.18
C PHE A 209 -7.22 39.11 -11.19
N PHE A 210 -7.22 39.67 -12.40
CA PHE A 210 -8.10 39.20 -13.47
C PHE A 210 -7.75 37.77 -13.91
N VAL A 211 -6.45 37.48 -14.13
CA VAL A 211 -5.96 36.13 -14.43
C VAL A 211 -6.28 35.17 -13.29
N PHE A 212 -6.03 35.57 -12.04
CA PHE A 212 -6.34 34.75 -10.87
C PHE A 212 -7.82 34.39 -10.78
N LYS A 213 -8.72 35.35 -11.00
CA LYS A 213 -10.17 35.10 -11.02
C LYS A 213 -10.53 34.04 -12.06
N TRP A 214 -9.99 34.11 -13.27
CA TRP A 214 -10.24 33.13 -14.33
C TRP A 214 -9.68 31.75 -14.01
N VAL A 215 -8.42 31.69 -13.60
CA VAL A 215 -7.73 30.45 -13.23
C VAL A 215 -8.44 29.77 -12.06
N ALA A 216 -8.81 30.52 -11.01
CA ALA A 216 -9.57 30.02 -9.88
C ALA A 216 -10.97 29.55 -10.30
N GLY A 217 -11.67 30.31 -11.14
CA GLY A 217 -12.98 29.93 -11.67
C GLY A 217 -12.95 28.62 -12.44
N LEU A 218 -11.97 28.44 -13.33
CA LEU A 218 -11.75 27.18 -14.05
C LEU A 218 -11.40 26.04 -13.10
N ALA A 219 -10.50 26.29 -12.15
CA ALA A 219 -10.06 25.28 -11.19
C ALA A 219 -11.23 24.79 -10.31
N ILE A 220 -12.09 25.71 -9.84
CA ILE A 220 -13.32 25.41 -9.10
C ILE A 220 -14.29 24.61 -9.99
N PHE A 221 -14.55 25.06 -11.22
CA PHE A 221 -15.45 24.38 -12.15
C PHE A 221 -15.03 22.93 -12.41
N TYR A 222 -13.75 22.69 -12.72
CA TYR A 222 -13.23 21.34 -12.93
C TYR A 222 -13.13 20.53 -11.64
N GLY A 223 -12.85 21.18 -10.50
CA GLY A 223 -12.84 20.57 -9.18
C GLY A 223 -14.20 20.00 -8.80
N PHE A 224 -15.25 20.83 -8.86
CA PHE A 224 -16.64 20.42 -8.62
C PHE A 224 -17.11 19.38 -9.64
N LYS A 225 -16.84 19.59 -10.93
CA LYS A 225 -17.22 18.62 -11.98
C LYS A 225 -16.64 17.23 -11.73
N LYS A 226 -15.46 17.13 -11.15
CA LYS A 226 -14.81 15.85 -10.83
C LYS A 226 -15.12 15.33 -9.43
N GLY A 227 -15.91 16.05 -8.62
CA GLY A 227 -16.23 15.68 -7.23
C GLY A 227 -14.99 15.43 -6.38
N LYS A 228 -13.89 16.16 -6.65
CA LYS A 228 -12.60 15.90 -6.02
C LYS A 228 -12.44 16.77 -4.77
N ASN A 229 -12.12 16.11 -3.66
CA ASN A 229 -11.73 16.78 -2.43
C ASN A 229 -10.23 16.71 -2.13
N PHE A 230 -9.82 17.50 -1.16
CA PHE A 230 -8.44 17.59 -0.67
C PHE A 230 -8.03 16.31 0.04
N SER A 231 -6.72 16.00 0.01
CA SER A 231 -6.19 14.78 0.62
C SER A 231 -6.52 14.70 2.12
N SER A 232 -6.52 15.83 2.83
CA SER A 232 -6.90 15.91 4.24
C SER A 232 -8.34 15.49 4.53
N ALA A 233 -9.25 15.63 3.57
CA ALA A 233 -10.65 15.25 3.75
C ALA A 233 -10.93 13.79 3.35
N ILE A 234 -10.13 13.22 2.44
CA ILE A 234 -10.44 11.93 1.81
C ILE A 234 -9.61 10.76 2.32
N TRP A 235 -8.55 10.99 3.10
CA TRP A 235 -7.58 9.94 3.42
C TRP A 235 -8.19 8.75 4.16
N ARG A 236 -9.21 8.98 5.01
CA ARG A 236 -9.97 7.93 5.72
C ARG A 236 -11.37 7.70 5.14
N SER A 237 -11.73 8.40 4.06
CA SER A 237 -13.09 8.32 3.52
C SER A 237 -13.27 7.07 2.65
N LYS A 238 -14.31 6.31 2.98
CA LYS A 238 -14.79 5.17 2.19
C LYS A 238 -15.32 5.60 0.82
N TYR A 239 -15.84 6.83 0.75
CA TYR A 239 -16.49 7.33 -0.46
C TYR A 239 -15.48 8.00 -1.39
N TYR A 240 -15.71 7.84 -2.69
CA TYR A 240 -14.84 8.42 -3.72
C TYR A 240 -15.08 9.93 -3.89
N ASN A 241 -16.31 10.40 -3.64
CA ASN A 241 -16.80 11.76 -3.90
C ASN A 241 -17.03 12.60 -2.63
N ALA A 242 -16.53 12.15 -1.46
CA ALA A 242 -16.63 12.93 -0.23
C ALA A 242 -15.58 14.01 -0.18
#